data_AF-A0A958JYL2-F1
#
_entry.id   AF-A0A958JYL2-F1
#
_cell.length_a   1.000
_cell.length_b   1.000
_cell.length_c   1.000
_cell.angle_alpha   90.00
_cell.angle_beta   90.00
_cell.angle_gamma   90.00
#
_symmetry.space_group_name_H-M   'P 1'
#
loop_
_entity.id
_entity.type
_entity.pdbx_description
1 polymer ?
#
loop_
_entity_poly.entity_id
_entity_poly.type
_entity_poly.pdbx_seq_one_letter_code
_entity_poly.pdbx_strand_id
1 'polypeptide(L)' 'PHERKNPGVINGSRRKRIASGSGTQVQDVNRLLKQFTEMRKMMKKVSKMGMGGISKLLGGGGGLGGLGGPFG' A
#
# COMPACT_ATOMS: atom_id res chain seq x y z
N PRO A 1 18.47 9.07 10.05
CA PRO A 1 17.15 8.41 9.86
C PRO A 1 16.34 8.92 8.64
N HIS A 2 17.00 9.17 7.50
CA HIS A 2 16.41 9.86 6.35
C HIS A 2 15.81 8.90 5.30
N GLU A 3 16.28 7.65 5.26
CA GLU A 3 15.92 6.65 4.24
C GLU A 3 14.47 6.15 4.38
N ARG A 4 13.93 6.12 5.60
CA ARG A 4 12.55 5.72 5.89
C ARG A 4 11.51 6.73 5.40
N LYS A 5 11.89 8.02 5.36
CA LYS A 5 10.99 9.12 4.95
C LYS A 5 10.98 9.33 3.43
N ASN A 6 12.02 8.89 2.73
CA ASN A 6 12.19 9.12 1.29
C ASN A 6 12.63 7.83 0.53
N PRO A 7 11.66 7.00 0.11
CA PRO A 7 11.92 5.71 -0.56
C PRO A 7 12.64 5.84 -1.91
N GLY A 8 12.54 7.01 -2.57
CA GLY A 8 13.21 7.28 -3.85
C GLY A 8 14.74 7.34 -3.75
N VAL A 9 15.29 7.44 -2.53
CA VAL A 9 16.72 7.49 -2.26
C VAL A 9 17.32 6.08 -2.09
N ILE A 10 16.49 5.03 -2.14
CA ILE A 10 16.94 3.64 -2.06
C ILE A 10 17.51 3.21 -3.42
N ASN A 11 18.76 3.60 -3.66
CA ASN A 11 19.57 3.18 -4.79
C ASN A 11 20.04 1.71 -4.65
N GLY A 12 20.66 1.16 -5.71
CA GLY A 12 21.12 -0.23 -5.73
C GLY A 12 22.08 -0.60 -4.59
N SER A 13 22.96 0.34 -4.19
CA SER A 13 23.90 0.17 -3.07
C SER A 13 23.17 0.02 -1.73
N ARG A 14 22.14 0.84 -1.47
CA ARG A 14 21.31 0.71 -0.26
C ARG A 14 20.51 -0.58 -0.23
N ARG A 15 19.98 -1.03 -1.37
CA ARG A 15 19.29 -2.34 -1.44
C ARG A 15 20.23 -3.49 -1.10
N LYS A 16 21.46 -3.47 -1.60
CA LYS A 16 22.48 -4.48 -1.28
C LYS A 16 22.82 -4.50 0.21
N ARG A 17 22.95 -3.33 0.83
CA ARG A 17 23.19 -3.19 2.28
C ARG A 17 22.00 -3.66 3.13
N ILE A 18 20.77 -3.38 2.71
CA ILE A 18 19.56 -3.85 3.40
C ILE A 18 19.46 -5.37 3.30
N ALA A 19 19.65 -5.93 2.10
CA ALA A 19 19.67 -7.36 1.86
C ALA A 19 20.74 -8.05 2.76
N SER A 20 21.98 -7.58 2.71
CA SER A 20 23.07 -8.14 3.53
C SER A 20 22.85 -7.97 5.03
N GLY A 21 22.28 -6.84 5.47
CA GLY A 21 22.01 -6.58 6.88
C GLY A 21 20.76 -7.26 7.46
N SER A 22 19.85 -7.72 6.60
CA SER A 22 18.61 -8.41 7.01
C SER A 22 18.61 -9.90 6.70
N GLY A 23 19.66 -10.43 6.06
CA GLY A 23 19.73 -11.83 5.64
C GLY A 23 18.76 -12.18 4.50
N THR A 24 18.28 -11.18 3.77
CA THR A 24 17.33 -11.36 2.65
C THR A 24 18.01 -11.14 1.30
N GLN A 25 17.38 -11.54 0.20
CA GLN A 25 17.92 -11.28 -1.13
C GLN A 25 17.56 -9.88 -1.63
N VAL A 26 18.41 -9.31 -2.48
CA VAL A 26 18.15 -7.99 -3.13
C VAL A 26 16.84 -8.00 -3.92
N GLN A 27 16.44 -9.17 -4.44
CA GLN A 27 15.20 -9.38 -5.18
C GLN A 27 13.97 -9.20 -4.28
N ASP A 28 14.02 -9.74 -3.07
CA ASP A 28 12.94 -9.62 -2.07
C ASP A 28 12.80 -8.18 -1.61
N VAL A 29 13.93 -7.50 -1.39
CA VAL A 29 13.95 -6.06 -1.08
C VAL A 29 13.32 -5.25 -2.21
N ASN A 30 13.56 -5.59 -3.48
CA ASN A 30 12.93 -4.93 -4.62
C ASN A 30 11.41 -5.16 -4.67
N ARG A 31 10.94 -6.37 -4.39
CA ARG A 31 9.49 -6.68 -4.33
C ARG A 31 8.81 -5.89 -3.22
N LEU A 32 9.42 -5.87 -2.02
CA LEU A 32 8.91 -5.13 -0.88
C LEU A 32 8.83 -3.61 -1.16
N LEU A 33 9.85 -3.05 -1.81
CA LEU A 33 9.86 -1.62 -2.18
C LEU A 33 8.76 -1.25 -3.18
N LYS A 34 8.47 -2.14 -4.14
CA LYS A 34 7.36 -1.93 -5.09
C LYS A 34 6.02 -1.92 -4.35
N GLN A 35 5.77 -2.93 -3.53
CA GLN A 35 4.54 -3.04 -2.72
C GLN A 35 4.36 -1.82 -1.80
N PHE A 36 5.43 -1.40 -1.12
CA PHE A 36 5.40 -0.21 -0.29
C PHE A 36 5.08 1.07 -1.09
N THR A 37 5.66 1.20 -2.28
CA THR A 37 5.42 2.36 -3.15
C THR A 37 3.97 2.40 -3.65
N GLU A 38 3.41 1.25 -4.00
CA GLU A 38 2.01 1.12 -4.40
C GLU A 38 1.05 1.43 -3.24
N MET A 39 1.28 0.86 -2.06
CA MET A 39 0.53 1.21 -0.86
C MET A 39 0.64 2.70 -0.53
N ARG A 40 1.83 3.29 -0.64
CA ARG A 40 2.02 4.73 -0.39
C ARG A 40 1.25 5.59 -1.40
N LYS A 41 1.19 5.18 -2.67
CA LYS A 41 0.37 5.85 -3.70
C LYS A 41 -1.12 5.71 -3.38
N MET A 42 -1.56 4.52 -2.97
CA MET A 42 -2.96 4.28 -2.57
C MET A 42 -3.32 5.12 -1.34
N MET A 43 -2.51 5.11 -0.29
CA MET A 43 -2.70 5.93 0.91
C MET A 43 -2.74 7.42 0.59
N LYS A 44 -1.92 7.91 -0.35
CA LYS A 44 -2.01 9.29 -0.83
C LYS A 44 -3.31 9.58 -1.57
N LYS A 45 -3.77 8.66 -2.43
CA LYS A 45 -5.07 8.81 -3.13
C LYS A 45 -6.23 8.83 -2.13
N VAL A 46 -6.21 7.93 -1.15
CA VAL A 46 -7.20 7.86 -0.06
C VAL A 46 -7.18 9.14 0.78
N SER A 47 -5.99 9.61 1.18
CA SER A 47 -5.83 10.89 1.90
C SER A 47 -6.32 12.08 1.09
N LYS A 48 -6.09 12.10 -0.24
CA LYS A 48 -6.58 13.16 -1.13
C LYS A 48 -8.09 13.09 -1.37
N MET A 49 -8.68 11.89 -1.34
CA MET A 49 -10.11 11.64 -1.46
C MET A 49 -10.87 11.99 -0.16
N GLY A 50 -10.14 12.06 0.97
CA GLY A 50 -10.65 12.47 2.27
C GLY A 50 -11.69 11.51 2.86
N MET A 51 -12.13 11.79 4.09
CA MET A 51 -13.18 10.99 4.75
C MET A 51 -14.48 11.00 3.95
N GLY A 52 -14.78 12.07 3.22
CA GLY A 52 -15.97 12.18 2.35
C GLY A 52 -15.95 11.25 1.13
N GLY A 53 -14.81 11.06 0.48
CA GLY A 53 -14.72 10.13 -0.66
C GLY A 53 -14.64 8.66 -0.24
N ILE A 54 -14.05 8.38 0.92
CA ILE A 54 -14.10 7.06 1.57
C ILE A 54 -15.52 6.74 2.01
N SER A 55 -16.22 7.69 2.65
CA SER A 55 -17.62 7.56 3.02
C SER A 55 -18.55 7.45 1.81
N LYS A 56 -18.14 7.87 0.61
CA LYS A 56 -18.90 7.65 -0.64
C LYS A 56 -18.67 6.26 -1.23
N LEU A 57 -17.49 5.68 -1.02
CA LEU A 57 -17.18 4.28 -1.34
C LEU A 57 -17.78 3.29 -0.34
N LEU A 58 -17.88 3.67 0.93
CA LEU A 58 -18.40 2.83 2.03
C LEU A 58 -19.86 3.13 2.42
N GLY A 59 -20.34 4.34 2.15
CA GLY A 59 -21.66 4.85 2.57
C GLY A 59 -22.43 5.58 1.47
N GLY A 60 -21.93 5.60 0.22
CA GLY A 60 -22.72 5.98 -0.95
C GLY A 60 -23.53 4.78 -1.40
N GLY A 61 -24.82 4.77 -1.07
CA GLY A 61 -25.73 3.63 -1.20
C GLY A 61 -25.69 2.88 -2.54
N GLY A 62 -25.73 1.55 -2.43
CA GLY A 62 -26.02 0.62 -3.51
C GLY A 62 -25.11 -0.61 -3.51
N GLY A 63 -25.39 -1.62 -2.67
CA GLY A 63 -24.69 -2.90 -2.82
C GLY A 63 -24.80 -3.97 -1.72
N LEU A 64 -25.38 -3.66 -0.54
CA LEU A 64 -25.57 -4.65 0.54
C LEU A 64 -27.01 -4.72 1.06
N GLY A 65 -27.98 -4.39 0.21
CA GLY A 65 -29.41 -4.61 0.43
C GLY A 65 -29.98 -5.83 -0.31
N GLY A 66 -29.12 -6.72 -0.81
CA GLY A 66 -29.50 -7.81 -1.72
C GLY A 66 -29.21 -9.24 -1.25
N LEU A 67 -28.73 -9.46 -0.02
CA LEU A 67 -28.61 -10.82 0.54
C LEU A 67 -29.92 -11.29 1.18
N GLY A 68 -31.00 -11.17 0.40
CA GLY A 68 -32.16 -12.03 0.54
C GLY A 68 -31.87 -13.35 -0.18
N GLY A 69 -31.74 -14.44 0.59
CA GLY A 69 -31.62 -15.83 0.13
C GLY A 69 -30.25 -16.43 0.44
N PRO A 70 -30.19 -17.61 1.09
CA PRO A 70 -30.77 -18.82 0.50
C PRO A 70 -31.37 -19.80 1.53
N PHE A 71 -32.66 -19.69 1.84
CA PHE A 71 -33.52 -20.79 2.34
C PHE A 71 -34.98 -20.38 2.12
N GLY A 72 -35.36 -20.37 0.84
CA GLY A 72 -36.70 -20.47 0.31
C GLY A 72 -36.62 -21.43 -0.87
#